data_AF-A0A849IR25-F1
#
_entry.id   AF-A0A849IR25-F1
#
_cell.length_a   1.000
_cell.length_b   1.000
_cell.length_c   1.000
_cell.angle_alpha   90.00
_cell.angle_beta   90.00
_cell.angle_gamma   90.00
#
_symmetry.space_group_name_H-M   'P 1'
#
loop_
_entity.id
_entity.type
_entity.pdbx_description
1 polymer ?
#
loop_
_entity_poly.entity_id
_entity_poly.type
_entity_poly.pdbx_seq_one_letter_code
_entity_poly.pdbx_strand_id
1 'polypeptide(L)'
;MTGFALTWQTVGGIILMLVLVVSIHEFGHFLVAKRAGIQVDEFSIGFGPRLLRWKPGETTYSLRLLPLGGYVRMAGMTGMEKPEESGGERAFIRASSGRRAAVLAAGGLMNLLLAGAIFSGIAAFGGPAPQTQRGGGMAAAGVPNGYQLVGVAGERTTSLTRIRDLIQADRGDPLQVSVQPWGGGRVRSYTVTPQLRWVGQTASSKIPLEAEIVAINGQPVPHADPSTMARLFAGTAPLSVTYLAGTKRATVAVPRADFQVEWLVGYLGSAGNPLLTSLGGPPLPWYRALAVGFYAVPTQIGATFVNLWTLISPHHNPNLRLTGPVGIAYETSIATQISASVYLTLMALISLNLGLFNLLPIPFLDGGRLAFVVLEWIRRRRVNPRLEAAVHAVGLALIVMLFIYVTFGDVTHLTR
;
A
#
# COMPACT_ATOMS: atom_id res chain seq x y z
N MET A 1 18.07 16.15 -6.57
CA MET A 1 17.67 16.16 -5.15
C MET A 1 16.36 16.91 -5.03
N THR A 2 15.22 16.26 -5.28
CA THR A 2 13.91 16.81 -4.91
C THR A 2 13.65 16.34 -3.48
N GLY A 3 13.98 17.20 -2.53
CA GLY A 3 13.90 16.89 -1.11
C GLY A 3 12.49 16.46 -0.71
N PHE A 4 12.43 15.44 0.15
CA PHE A 4 11.27 15.13 0.96
C PHE A 4 10.88 16.38 1.76
N ALA A 5 10.03 17.23 1.21
CA ALA A 5 9.49 18.38 1.90
C ALA A 5 8.19 17.95 2.57
N LEU A 6 8.20 17.78 3.89
CA LEU A 6 6.98 17.70 4.70
C LEU A 6 6.26 19.05 4.60
N THR A 7 5.45 19.20 3.56
CA THR A 7 4.55 20.36 3.48
C THR A 7 3.48 20.20 4.56
N TRP A 8 2.91 21.31 5.03
CA TRP A 8 1.76 21.25 5.96
C TRP A 8 0.59 20.45 5.38
N GLN A 9 0.42 20.45 4.05
CA GLN A 9 -0.56 19.62 3.35
C GLN A 9 -0.26 18.13 3.51
N THR A 10 1.00 17.72 3.33
CA THR A 10 1.44 16.33 3.55
C THR A 10 1.18 15.89 4.98
N VAL A 11 1.56 16.71 5.97
CA VAL A 11 1.37 16.40 7.39
C VAL A 11 -0.12 16.28 7.72
N GLY A 12 -0.93 17.25 7.28
CA GLY A 12 -2.38 17.21 7.44
C GLY A 12 -3.00 15.97 6.78
N GLY A 13 -2.55 15.60 5.59
CA GLY A 13 -3.00 14.41 4.87
C GLY A 13 -2.66 13.10 5.59
N ILE A 14 -1.46 12.98 6.16
CA ILE A 14 -1.08 11.80 6.97
C ILE A 14 -1.94 11.72 8.22
N ILE A 15 -2.10 12.83 8.96
CA ILE A 15 -2.91 12.86 10.18
C ILE A 15 -4.37 12.51 9.88
N LEU A 16 -4.96 13.11 8.84
CA LEU A 16 -6.34 12.82 8.44
C LEU A 16 -6.53 11.33 8.12
N MET A 17 -5.61 10.75 7.36
CA MET A 17 -5.64 9.34 6.97
C MET A 17 -5.59 8.42 8.20
N LEU A 18 -4.62 8.64 9.09
CA LEU A 18 -4.46 7.82 10.30
C LEU A 18 -5.65 7.95 11.24
N VAL A 19 -6.12 9.17 11.50
CA VAL A 19 -7.28 9.41 12.36
C VAL A 19 -8.52 8.74 11.80
N LEU A 20 -8.79 8.88 10.49
CA LEU A 20 -9.98 8.29 9.89
C LEU A 20 -9.93 6.76 9.93
N VAL A 21 -8.84 6.16 9.46
CA VAL A 21 -8.68 4.70 9.39
C VAL A 21 -8.76 4.08 10.78
N VAL A 22 -8.06 4.64 11.77
CA VAL A 22 -8.09 4.08 13.13
C VAL A 22 -9.43 4.34 13.82
N SER A 23 -10.02 5.52 13.66
CA SER A 23 -11.31 5.82 14.31
C SER A 23 -12.42 4.89 13.82
N ILE A 24 -12.42 4.52 12.54
CA ILE A 24 -13.39 3.56 12.00
C ILE A 24 -13.16 2.14 12.51
N HIS A 25 -11.89 1.72 12.66
CA HIS A 25 -11.53 0.46 13.32
C HIS A 25 -12.07 0.41 14.76
N GLU A 26 -11.73 1.41 15.58
CA GLU A 26 -12.19 1.48 16.97
C GLU A 26 -13.72 1.56 17.05
N PHE A 27 -14.35 2.31 16.13
CA PHE A 27 -15.81 2.42 16.07
C PHE A 27 -16.48 1.06 15.83
N GLY A 28 -15.85 0.16 15.07
CA GLY A 28 -16.32 -1.22 14.89
C GLY A 28 -16.42 -1.97 16.21
N HIS A 29 -15.34 -2.01 17.00
CA HIS A 29 -15.35 -2.63 18.33
C HIS A 29 -16.41 -2.00 19.23
N PHE A 30 -16.45 -0.67 19.27
CA PHE A 30 -17.38 0.09 20.08
C PHE A 30 -18.85 -0.26 19.77
N LEU A 31 -19.22 -0.19 18.50
CA LEU A 31 -20.59 -0.42 18.05
C LEU A 31 -21.07 -1.82 18.41
N VAL A 32 -20.24 -2.84 18.13
CA VAL A 32 -20.60 -4.23 18.40
C VAL A 32 -20.57 -4.53 19.90
N ALA A 33 -19.64 -3.95 20.66
CA ALA A 33 -19.59 -4.13 22.12
C ALA A 33 -20.85 -3.59 22.81
N LYS A 34 -21.26 -2.36 22.47
CA LYS A 34 -22.48 -1.75 23.02
C LYS A 34 -23.73 -2.56 22.63
N ARG A 35 -23.82 -3.01 21.38
CA ARG A 35 -24.94 -3.87 20.92
C ARG A 35 -24.93 -5.26 21.59
N ALA A 36 -23.77 -5.78 21.96
CA ALA A 36 -23.62 -7.03 22.71
C ALA A 36 -23.89 -6.88 24.22
N GLY A 37 -24.18 -5.68 24.70
CA GLY A 37 -24.42 -5.38 26.12
C GLY A 37 -23.14 -5.23 26.96
N ILE A 38 -21.96 -5.25 26.32
CA ILE A 38 -20.67 -5.13 27.00
C ILE A 38 -20.45 -3.68 27.41
N GLN A 39 -19.97 -3.47 28.63
CA GLN A 39 -19.66 -2.14 29.12
C GLN A 39 -18.39 -1.60 28.44
N VAL A 40 -18.49 -0.37 27.93
CA VAL A 40 -17.36 0.38 27.36
C VAL A 40 -17.11 1.61 28.23
N ASP A 41 -15.94 1.67 28.84
CA ASP A 41 -15.56 2.73 29.77
C ASP A 41 -15.02 3.96 29.04
N GLU A 42 -14.22 3.75 27.98
CA GLU A 42 -13.63 4.83 27.20
C GLU A 42 -13.53 4.48 25.71
N PHE A 43 -13.98 5.40 24.86
CA PHE A 43 -13.71 5.44 23.42
C PHE A 43 -12.74 6.60 23.16
N SER A 44 -11.51 6.30 22.77
CA SER A 44 -10.45 7.31 22.61
C SER A 44 -9.98 7.37 21.17
N ILE A 45 -9.90 8.58 20.62
CA ILE A 45 -9.18 8.89 19.39
C ILE A 45 -7.85 9.54 19.78
N GLY A 46 -6.76 8.89 19.41
CA GLY A 46 -5.39 9.28 19.75
C GLY A 46 -4.87 8.69 21.05
N PHE A 47 -3.61 9.02 21.35
CA PHE A 47 -2.88 8.66 22.57
C PHE A 47 -2.33 9.90 23.31
N GLY A 48 -1.84 9.68 24.54
CA GLY A 48 -1.22 10.73 25.35
C GLY A 48 -2.22 11.57 26.15
N PRO A 49 -1.88 12.84 26.48
CA PRO A 49 -2.74 13.70 27.29
C PRO A 49 -4.06 14.00 26.57
N ARG A 50 -5.14 14.10 27.34
CA ARG A 50 -6.49 14.40 26.83
C ARG A 50 -6.58 15.88 26.46
N LEU A 51 -7.01 16.15 25.23
CA LEU A 51 -7.36 17.50 24.77
C LEU A 51 -8.82 17.81 25.08
N LEU A 52 -9.71 16.87 24.75
CA LEU A 52 -11.14 17.00 24.98
C LEU A 52 -11.67 15.70 25.59
N ARG A 53 -12.67 15.83 26.46
CA ARG A 53 -13.36 14.71 27.10
C ARG A 53 -14.83 15.05 27.27
N TRP A 54 -15.70 14.12 26.88
CA TRP A 54 -17.13 14.19 27.18
C TRP A 54 -17.62 12.81 27.65
N LYS A 55 -18.60 12.77 28.56
CA LYS A 55 -19.13 11.53 29.12
C LYS A 55 -20.66 11.54 29.13
N PRO A 56 -21.31 11.35 27.98
CA PRO A 56 -22.75 11.11 27.93
C PRO A 56 -23.02 9.68 28.41
N GLY A 57 -23.73 9.54 29.53
CA GLY A 57 -24.02 8.25 30.15
C GLY A 57 -22.79 7.58 30.76
N GLU A 58 -22.58 6.30 30.44
CA GLU A 58 -21.51 5.48 31.04
C GLU A 58 -20.15 5.60 30.32
N THR A 59 -20.16 5.86 29.01
CA THR A 59 -18.95 5.83 28.18
C THR A 59 -18.27 7.19 28.14
N THR A 60 -16.98 7.24 28.46
CA THR A 60 -16.16 8.43 28.25
C THR A 60 -15.68 8.47 26.81
N TYR A 61 -15.86 9.57 26.13
CA TYR A 61 -15.26 9.82 24.83
C TYR A 61 -14.12 10.80 25.02
N SER A 62 -12.97 10.53 24.41
CA SER A 62 -11.79 11.39 24.53
C SER A 62 -11.09 11.60 23.20
N LEU A 63 -10.66 12.84 22.99
CA LEU A 63 -9.72 13.21 21.93
C LEU A 63 -8.38 13.53 22.59
N ARG A 64 -7.31 12.92 22.10
CA ARG A 64 -5.96 13.04 22.69
C ARG A 64 -4.97 13.65 21.72
N LEU A 65 -3.86 14.15 22.26
CA LEU A 65 -2.88 14.94 21.53
C LEU A 65 -2.24 14.20 20.34
N LEU A 66 -1.93 12.92 20.49
CA LEU A 66 -1.20 12.17 19.48
C LEU A 66 -2.18 11.41 18.56
N PRO A 67 -2.33 11.78 17.27
CA PRO A 67 -3.26 11.14 16.35
C PRO A 67 -2.74 9.81 15.77
N LEU A 68 -1.88 9.10 16.52
CA LEU A 68 -1.17 7.88 16.08
C LEU A 68 -1.92 6.59 16.46
N GLY A 69 -3.20 6.68 16.78
CA GLY A 69 -4.04 5.52 17.04
C GLY A 69 -5.32 5.87 17.79
N GLY A 70 -5.85 4.90 18.52
CA GLY A 70 -7.06 5.01 19.33
C GLY A 70 -7.22 3.75 20.17
N TYR A 71 -8.24 3.72 21.02
CA TYR A 71 -8.60 2.48 21.72
C TYR A 71 -10.05 2.51 22.20
N VAL A 72 -10.68 1.34 22.23
CA VAL A 72 -11.92 1.07 22.96
C VAL A 72 -11.63 0.28 24.23
N ARG A 73 -11.73 0.93 25.39
CA ARG A 73 -11.55 0.27 26.68
C ARG A 73 -12.86 -0.39 27.12
N MET A 74 -12.89 -1.71 27.00
CA MET A 74 -14.02 -2.55 27.44
C MET A 74 -13.75 -3.10 28.84
N ALA A 75 -14.77 -3.07 29.69
CA ALA A 75 -14.67 -3.64 31.03
C ALA A 75 -14.47 -5.15 30.96
N GLY A 76 -13.60 -5.68 31.80
CA GLY A 76 -13.26 -7.10 31.88
C GLY A 76 -12.46 -7.63 30.71
N MET A 77 -11.85 -6.81 29.84
CA MET A 77 -11.14 -7.29 28.65
C MET A 77 -9.83 -8.00 28.97
N THR A 78 -9.10 -7.53 29.98
CA THR A 78 -7.79 -8.12 30.36
C THR A 78 -7.94 -9.34 31.28
N GLY A 79 -9.08 -9.48 31.94
CA GLY A 79 -9.31 -10.49 32.99
C GLY A 79 -8.44 -10.30 34.24
N MET A 80 -7.70 -9.19 34.34
CA MET A 80 -6.79 -8.86 35.45
C MET A 80 -7.21 -7.59 36.21
N GLU A 81 -8.35 -7.00 35.84
CA GLU A 81 -8.91 -5.81 36.49
C GLU A 81 -9.46 -6.15 37.89
N LYS A 82 -9.52 -5.13 38.75
CA LYS A 82 -10.17 -5.25 40.05
C LYS A 82 -11.67 -5.54 39.87
N PRO A 83 -12.33 -6.25 40.82
CA PRO A 83 -13.75 -6.60 40.70
C PRO A 83 -14.66 -5.40 40.38
N GLU A 84 -14.37 -4.24 40.99
CA GLU A 84 -15.11 -2.99 40.81
C GLU A 84 -14.97 -2.38 39.40
N GLU A 85 -13.85 -2.64 38.73
CA GLU A 85 -13.53 -2.16 37.37
C GLU A 85 -13.87 -3.19 36.28
N SER A 86 -14.23 -4.42 36.68
CA SER A 86 -14.44 -5.54 35.75
C SER A 86 -15.74 -5.45 34.93
N GLY A 87 -16.66 -4.54 35.27
CA GLY A 87 -17.96 -4.39 34.60
C GLY A 87 -19.02 -5.43 35.00
N GLY A 88 -18.76 -6.25 36.02
CA GLY A 88 -19.73 -7.19 36.57
C GLY A 88 -20.29 -8.15 35.52
N GLU A 89 -21.62 -8.20 35.37
CA GLU A 89 -22.29 -9.04 34.36
C GLU A 89 -22.03 -8.59 32.92
N ARG A 90 -21.70 -7.31 32.73
CA ARG A 90 -21.44 -6.69 31.43
C ARG A 90 -19.94 -6.71 31.05
N ALA A 91 -19.14 -7.48 31.81
CA ALA A 91 -17.75 -7.74 31.53
C ALA A 91 -17.57 -8.47 30.18
N PHE A 92 -16.57 -8.08 29.39
CA PHE A 92 -16.21 -8.73 28.13
C PHE A 92 -16.00 -10.23 28.32
N ILE A 93 -15.23 -10.64 29.33
CA ILE A 93 -14.98 -12.06 29.64
C ILE A 93 -16.22 -12.86 30.06
N ARG A 94 -17.32 -12.22 30.44
CA ARG A 94 -18.58 -12.92 30.76
C ARG A 94 -19.48 -13.10 29.54
N ALA A 95 -19.28 -12.33 28.48
CA ALA A 95 -20.00 -12.50 27.23
C ALA A 95 -19.72 -13.88 26.61
N SER A 96 -20.70 -14.43 25.89
CA SER A 96 -20.53 -15.68 25.16
C SER A 96 -19.39 -15.58 24.15
N SER A 97 -18.72 -16.70 23.85
CA SER A 97 -17.59 -16.70 22.91
C SER A 97 -17.95 -16.12 21.55
N GLY A 98 -19.18 -16.33 21.06
CA GLY A 98 -19.65 -15.69 19.83
C GLY A 98 -19.75 -14.17 19.90
N ARG A 99 -20.23 -13.61 21.03
CA ARG A 99 -20.29 -12.15 21.23
C ARG A 99 -18.87 -11.55 21.33
N ARG A 100 -17.98 -12.20 22.07
CA ARG A 100 -16.56 -11.80 22.16
C ARG A 100 -15.89 -11.83 20.79
N ALA A 101 -16.07 -12.92 20.04
CA ALA A 101 -15.53 -13.07 18.70
C ALA A 101 -16.06 -11.99 17.74
N ALA A 102 -17.36 -11.71 17.76
CA ALA A 102 -17.95 -10.66 16.93
C ALA A 102 -17.37 -9.28 17.26
N VAL A 103 -17.20 -8.95 18.54
CA VAL A 103 -16.59 -7.68 18.97
C VAL A 103 -15.15 -7.57 18.49
N LEU A 104 -14.33 -8.62 18.66
CA LEU A 104 -12.93 -8.62 18.22
C LEU A 104 -12.79 -8.55 16.70
N ALA A 105 -13.67 -9.19 15.94
CA ALA A 105 -13.65 -9.11 14.48
C ALA A 105 -14.16 -7.76 13.95
N ALA A 106 -14.99 -7.04 14.72
CA ALA A 106 -15.72 -5.87 14.23
C ALA A 106 -14.81 -4.73 13.76
N GLY A 107 -13.68 -4.47 14.45
CA GLY A 107 -12.77 -3.41 14.05
C GLY A 107 -12.15 -3.68 12.67
N GLY A 108 -11.57 -4.87 12.48
CA GLY A 108 -10.99 -5.26 11.21
C GLY A 108 -12.02 -5.29 10.07
N LEU A 109 -13.24 -5.78 10.33
CA LEU A 109 -14.32 -5.79 9.35
C LEU A 109 -14.77 -4.37 8.96
N MET A 110 -14.86 -3.42 9.90
CA MET A 110 -15.21 -2.03 9.59
C MET A 110 -14.17 -1.36 8.69
N ASN A 111 -12.89 -1.71 8.83
CA ASN A 111 -11.85 -1.25 7.92
C ASN A 111 -11.98 -1.84 6.50
N LEU A 112 -12.34 -3.12 6.37
CA LEU A 112 -12.65 -3.69 5.06
C LEU A 112 -13.87 -3.01 4.42
N LEU A 113 -14.88 -2.66 5.22
CA LEU A 113 -16.05 -1.89 4.76
C LEU A 113 -15.64 -0.46 4.35
N LEU A 114 -14.78 0.21 5.11
CA LEU A 114 -14.26 1.54 4.78
C LEU A 114 -13.48 1.51 3.45
N ALA A 115 -12.60 0.53 3.27
CA ALA A 115 -11.87 0.35 2.02
C ALA A 115 -12.83 0.18 0.83
N GLY A 116 -13.82 -0.71 0.95
CA GLY A 116 -14.85 -0.90 -0.06
C GLY A 116 -15.65 0.37 -0.37
N ALA A 117 -16.00 1.15 0.66
CA ALA A 117 -16.68 2.43 0.51
C ALA A 117 -15.81 3.49 -0.19
N ILE A 118 -14.52 3.61 0.16
CA ILE A 118 -13.60 4.53 -0.49
C ILE A 118 -13.38 4.14 -1.95
N PHE A 119 -13.16 2.86 -2.24
CA PHE A 119 -13.06 2.36 -3.62
C PHE A 119 -14.34 2.64 -4.42
N SER A 120 -15.51 2.48 -3.78
CA SER A 120 -16.79 2.82 -4.40
C SER A 120 -16.89 4.32 -4.70
N GLY A 121 -16.44 5.18 -3.79
CA GLY A 121 -16.35 6.62 -4.01
C GLY A 121 -15.45 6.96 -5.19
N ILE A 122 -14.26 6.38 -5.25
CA ILE A 122 -13.32 6.56 -6.38
C ILE A 122 -13.98 6.15 -7.70
N ALA A 123 -14.64 4.99 -7.75
CA ALA A 123 -15.35 4.53 -8.94
C ALA A 123 -16.53 5.44 -9.34
N ALA A 124 -17.22 6.03 -8.36
CA ALA A 124 -18.35 6.93 -8.60
C ALA A 124 -17.91 8.28 -9.17
N PHE A 125 -16.74 8.79 -8.79
CA PHE A 125 -16.21 10.09 -9.23
C PHE A 125 -15.19 9.99 -10.37
N GLY A 126 -14.82 8.77 -10.77
CA GLY A 126 -13.77 8.50 -11.75
C GLY A 126 -12.42 8.28 -11.08
N GLY A 127 -11.76 7.17 -11.41
CA GLY A 127 -10.50 6.77 -10.80
C GLY A 127 -9.31 7.68 -11.11
N PRO A 128 -8.15 7.41 -10.50
CA PRO A 128 -6.96 8.22 -10.72
C PRO A 128 -6.51 8.17 -12.18
N ALA A 129 -6.46 9.34 -12.81
CA ALA A 129 -6.01 9.48 -14.19
C ALA A 129 -4.52 9.07 -14.31
N PRO A 130 -4.16 8.21 -15.29
CA PRO A 130 -2.76 7.87 -15.58
C PRO A 130 -1.90 9.11 -15.79
N GLN A 131 -0.66 9.06 -15.34
CA GLN A 131 0.32 10.12 -15.48
C GLN A 131 1.47 9.66 -16.39
N THR A 132 2.09 10.60 -17.09
CA THR A 132 3.36 10.34 -17.76
C THR A 132 4.51 10.53 -16.77
N GLN A 133 5.53 9.67 -16.87
CA GLN A 133 6.73 9.82 -16.07
C GLN A 133 7.49 11.06 -16.54
N ARG A 134 7.87 11.94 -15.61
CA ARG A 134 8.68 13.13 -15.95
C ARG A 134 10.02 12.69 -16.54
N GLY A 135 10.35 13.18 -17.73
CA GLY A 135 11.55 12.75 -18.47
C GLY A 135 11.45 11.35 -19.09
N GLY A 136 10.26 10.71 -19.04
CA GLY A 136 9.94 9.47 -19.74
C GLY A 136 9.64 9.70 -21.22
N GLY A 137 9.75 8.64 -22.03
CA GLY A 137 9.48 8.69 -23.48
C GLY A 137 8.11 9.31 -23.84
N MET A 138 7.05 8.95 -23.10
CA MET A 138 5.70 9.50 -23.29
C MET A 138 5.63 10.99 -23.02
N ALA A 139 6.27 11.46 -21.94
CA ALA A 139 6.35 12.88 -21.62
C ALA A 139 7.17 13.64 -22.67
N ALA A 140 8.27 13.06 -23.14
CA ALA A 140 9.12 13.64 -24.19
C ALA A 140 8.39 13.73 -25.54
N ALA A 141 7.53 12.75 -25.86
CA ALA A 141 6.66 12.77 -27.04
C ALA A 141 5.46 13.73 -26.92
N GLY A 142 5.33 14.45 -25.80
CA GLY A 142 4.25 15.40 -25.57
C GLY A 142 2.89 14.75 -25.27
N VAL A 143 2.87 13.49 -24.82
CA VAL A 143 1.63 12.86 -24.34
C VAL A 143 1.20 13.55 -23.04
N PRO A 144 0.00 14.14 -22.98
CA PRO A 144 -0.46 14.80 -21.76
C PRO A 144 -0.76 13.78 -20.65
N ASN A 145 -0.68 14.24 -19.40
CA ASN A 145 -1.25 13.50 -18.27
C ASN A 145 -2.76 13.31 -18.44
N GLY A 146 -3.31 12.27 -17.80
CA GLY A 146 -4.73 11.92 -17.90
C GLY A 146 -5.11 11.19 -19.19
N TYR A 147 -4.16 10.51 -19.82
CA TYR A 147 -4.40 9.68 -21.00
C TYR A 147 -4.10 8.22 -20.69
N GLN A 148 -5.01 7.32 -21.01
CA GLN A 148 -4.79 5.88 -20.92
C GLN A 148 -4.14 5.29 -22.16
N LEU A 149 -3.19 4.38 -21.95
CA LEU A 149 -2.58 3.56 -22.99
C LEU A 149 -3.58 2.50 -23.49
N VAL A 150 -3.91 2.54 -24.78
CA VAL A 150 -4.89 1.63 -25.43
C VAL A 150 -4.29 0.85 -26.61
N GLY A 151 -3.02 1.06 -26.90
CA GLY A 151 -2.29 0.29 -27.91
C GLY A 151 -0.84 0.73 -28.07
N VAL A 152 -0.03 -0.18 -28.59
CA VAL A 152 1.43 -0.04 -28.76
C VAL A 152 1.81 -0.75 -30.06
N ALA A 153 2.74 -0.19 -30.83
CA ALA A 153 3.23 -0.76 -32.08
C ALA A 153 2.10 -1.10 -33.08
N GLY A 154 1.05 -0.26 -33.11
CA GLY A 154 -0.12 -0.47 -33.97
C GLY A 154 -1.13 -1.51 -33.47
N GLU A 155 -0.80 -2.29 -32.43
CA GLU A 155 -1.70 -3.25 -31.82
C GLU A 155 -2.56 -2.60 -30.73
N ARG A 156 -3.88 -2.74 -30.83
CA ARG A 156 -4.81 -2.31 -29.78
C ARG A 156 -4.90 -3.34 -28.68
N THR A 157 -4.46 -2.95 -27.49
CA THR A 157 -4.50 -3.81 -26.32
C THR A 157 -4.44 -2.97 -25.04
N THR A 158 -5.14 -3.43 -24.01
CA THR A 158 -5.04 -2.93 -22.63
C THR A 158 -4.34 -3.94 -21.73
N SER A 159 -3.89 -5.07 -22.29
CA SER A 159 -3.14 -6.10 -21.55
C SER A 159 -1.73 -5.63 -21.32
N LEU A 160 -1.34 -5.55 -20.05
CA LEU A 160 -0.04 -5.04 -19.68
C LEU A 160 1.11 -5.93 -20.10
N THR A 161 0.93 -7.24 -19.94
CA THR A 161 1.90 -8.23 -20.38
C THR A 161 2.15 -8.06 -21.87
N ARG A 162 1.07 -7.90 -22.65
CA ARG A 162 1.18 -7.68 -24.09
C ARG A 162 1.85 -6.35 -24.43
N ILE A 163 1.46 -5.27 -23.76
CA ILE A 163 2.10 -3.95 -23.92
C ILE A 163 3.59 -4.03 -23.62
N ARG A 164 3.98 -4.70 -22.54
CA ARG A 164 5.38 -4.89 -22.15
C ARG A 164 6.13 -5.67 -23.22
N ASP A 165 5.59 -6.79 -23.69
CA ASP A 165 6.20 -7.63 -24.73
C ASP A 165 6.45 -6.84 -26.02
N LEU A 166 5.46 -6.03 -26.43
CA LEU A 166 5.56 -5.16 -27.62
C LEU A 166 6.64 -4.09 -27.46
N ILE A 167 6.75 -3.45 -26.29
CA ILE A 167 7.81 -2.46 -26.01
C ILE A 167 9.19 -3.13 -25.98
N GLN A 168 9.32 -4.32 -25.37
CA GLN A 168 10.60 -5.02 -25.33
C GLN A 168 11.05 -5.50 -26.71
N ALA A 169 10.11 -5.89 -27.58
CA ALA A 169 10.39 -6.36 -28.93
C ALA A 169 11.01 -5.27 -29.83
N ASP A 170 10.62 -4.02 -29.61
CA ASP A 170 11.03 -2.85 -30.39
C ASP A 170 12.46 -2.36 -30.04
N ARG A 171 13.00 -2.81 -28.90
CA ARG A 171 14.43 -2.62 -28.51
C ARG A 171 14.90 -1.16 -28.56
N GLY A 172 14.01 -0.24 -28.23
CA GLY A 172 14.31 1.18 -28.12
C GLY A 172 14.08 2.00 -29.39
N ASP A 173 13.59 1.42 -30.48
CA ASP A 173 13.19 2.21 -31.65
C ASP A 173 11.98 3.11 -31.36
N PRO A 174 11.76 4.19 -32.13
CA PRO A 174 10.53 4.97 -32.00
C PRO A 174 9.32 4.13 -32.43
N LEU A 175 8.38 3.90 -31.52
CA LEU A 175 7.17 3.13 -31.78
C LEU A 175 5.91 3.96 -31.64
N GLN A 176 4.85 3.55 -32.36
CA GLN A 176 3.54 4.19 -32.27
C GLN A 176 2.81 3.76 -31.00
N VAL A 177 2.47 4.74 -30.18
CA VAL A 177 1.66 4.57 -28.98
C VAL A 177 0.29 5.17 -29.20
N SER A 178 -0.76 4.38 -28.98
CA SER A 178 -2.15 4.83 -29.03
C SER A 178 -2.66 5.10 -27.63
N VAL A 179 -3.11 6.33 -27.39
CA VAL A 179 -3.68 6.76 -26.11
C VAL A 179 -5.09 7.32 -26.26
N GLN A 180 -5.85 7.31 -25.18
CA GLN A 180 -7.19 7.91 -25.12
C GLN A 180 -7.32 8.75 -23.86
N PRO A 181 -8.06 9.87 -23.85
CA PRO A 181 -8.34 10.58 -22.62
C PRO A 181 -8.94 9.65 -21.56
N TRP A 182 -8.53 9.84 -20.31
CA TRP A 182 -9.10 9.14 -19.16
C TRP A 182 -10.57 9.50 -19.01
N GLY A 183 -11.44 8.50 -18.94
CA GLY A 183 -12.89 8.72 -18.99
C GLY A 183 -13.52 8.57 -20.39
N GLY A 184 -12.71 8.32 -21.42
CA GLY A 184 -13.19 8.12 -22.79
C GLY A 184 -13.00 9.35 -23.67
N GLY A 185 -13.04 9.13 -24.99
CA GLY A 185 -12.80 10.18 -25.98
C GLY A 185 -12.14 9.65 -27.24
N ARG A 186 -11.64 10.55 -28.09
CA ARG A 186 -10.94 10.16 -29.32
C ARG A 186 -9.55 9.61 -29.00
N VAL A 187 -9.23 8.47 -29.61
CA VAL A 187 -7.87 7.90 -29.58
C VAL A 187 -6.92 8.82 -30.35
N ARG A 188 -5.74 9.05 -29.79
CA ARG A 188 -4.63 9.81 -30.38
C ARG A 188 -3.41 8.91 -30.45
N SER A 189 -2.61 9.08 -31.49
CA SER A 189 -1.36 8.34 -31.68
C SER A 189 -0.17 9.27 -31.54
N TYR A 190 0.86 8.79 -30.85
CA TYR A 190 2.11 9.50 -30.62
C TYR A 190 3.27 8.57 -30.95
N THR A 191 4.30 9.11 -31.61
CA THR A 191 5.57 8.40 -31.78
C THR A 191 6.38 8.58 -30.51
N VAL A 192 6.67 7.48 -29.83
CA VAL A 192 7.35 7.47 -28.52
C VAL A 192 8.59 6.63 -28.63
N THR A 193 9.73 7.17 -28.20
CA THR A 193 10.98 6.41 -28.08
C THR A 193 11.05 5.79 -26.69
N PRO A 194 11.03 4.45 -26.56
CA PRO A 194 11.28 3.77 -25.29
C PRO A 194 12.69 4.09 -24.79
N GLN A 195 12.81 4.20 -23.47
CA GLN A 195 14.09 4.43 -22.81
C GLN A 195 14.49 3.17 -22.06
N LEU A 196 15.77 2.81 -22.12
CA LEU A 196 16.30 1.71 -21.33
C LEU A 196 16.39 2.18 -19.88
N ARG A 197 15.64 1.56 -18.98
CA ARG A 197 15.57 1.96 -17.57
C ARG A 197 16.01 0.86 -16.65
N TRP A 198 16.64 1.28 -15.55
CA TRP A 198 17.07 0.41 -14.49
C TRP A 198 15.89 -0.18 -13.73
N VAL A 199 15.76 -1.51 -13.72
CA VAL A 199 14.75 -2.22 -12.92
C VAL A 199 15.37 -3.12 -11.85
N GLY A 200 16.71 -3.21 -11.82
CA GLY A 200 17.42 -3.95 -10.78
C GLY A 200 17.23 -3.32 -9.40
N GLN A 201 17.07 -4.14 -8.36
CA GLN A 201 16.94 -3.63 -6.99
C GLN A 201 18.06 -4.10 -6.06
N THR A 202 19.17 -4.60 -6.61
CA THR A 202 20.34 -4.99 -5.82
C THR A 202 21.05 -3.75 -5.25
N ALA A 203 21.22 -3.75 -3.92
CA ALA A 203 21.82 -2.65 -3.15
C ALA A 203 23.27 -2.32 -3.54
N SER A 204 23.94 -3.23 -4.27
CA SER A 204 25.29 -3.10 -4.81
C SER A 204 25.41 -2.02 -5.88
N SER A 205 24.38 -1.80 -6.70
CA SER A 205 24.45 -0.93 -7.88
C SER A 205 24.38 0.57 -7.56
N LYS A 206 23.75 0.98 -6.44
CA LYS A 206 23.47 2.39 -6.10
C LYS A 206 22.78 3.19 -7.22
N ILE A 207 22.11 2.52 -8.17
CA ILE A 207 21.34 3.18 -9.23
C ILE A 207 19.90 3.34 -8.72
N PRO A 208 19.31 4.54 -8.79
CA PRO A 208 17.90 4.74 -8.42
C PRO A 208 16.96 3.89 -9.29
N LEU A 209 15.87 3.39 -8.71
CA LEU A 209 14.86 2.62 -9.45
C LEU A 209 14.29 3.48 -10.61
N GLU A 210 14.10 2.84 -11.77
CA GLU A 210 13.67 3.46 -13.02
C GLU A 210 14.58 4.57 -13.57
N ALA A 211 15.82 4.70 -13.06
CA ALA A 211 16.79 5.61 -13.67
C ALA A 211 17.05 5.23 -15.13
N GLU A 212 17.13 6.23 -16.00
CA GLU A 212 17.40 6.02 -17.42
C GLU A 212 18.87 5.66 -17.62
N ILE A 213 19.15 4.54 -18.28
CA ILE A 213 20.49 4.13 -18.63
C ILE A 213 20.83 4.76 -19.98
N VAL A 214 21.84 5.63 -19.99
CA VAL A 214 22.24 6.38 -21.19
C VAL A 214 23.53 5.88 -21.82
N ALA A 215 24.37 5.19 -21.05
CA ALA A 215 25.57 4.55 -21.59
C ALA A 215 25.98 3.32 -20.77
N ILE A 216 26.62 2.36 -21.44
CA ILE A 216 27.21 1.16 -20.86
C ILE A 216 28.64 1.04 -21.39
N ASN A 217 29.62 0.90 -20.50
CA ASN A 217 31.04 0.85 -20.83
C ASN A 217 31.51 2.05 -21.67
N GLY A 218 30.96 3.23 -21.40
CA GLY A 218 31.27 4.48 -22.11
C GLY A 218 30.62 4.60 -23.50
N GLN A 219 29.92 3.57 -23.97
CA GLN A 219 29.17 3.60 -25.23
C GLN A 219 27.71 3.98 -24.96
N PRO A 220 27.11 4.87 -25.77
CA PRO A 220 25.67 5.16 -25.69
C PRO A 220 24.86 3.88 -25.80
N VAL A 221 23.74 3.80 -25.07
CA VAL A 221 22.83 2.65 -25.23
C VAL A 221 22.33 2.62 -26.67
N PRO A 222 22.62 1.55 -27.44
CA PRO A 222 22.21 1.47 -28.82
C PRO A 222 20.69 1.26 -28.89
N HIS A 223 20.05 1.97 -29.81
CA HIS A 223 18.73 1.62 -30.29
C HIS A 223 18.87 0.45 -31.28
N ALA A 224 18.02 -0.58 -31.17
CA ALA A 224 17.77 -1.58 -32.22
C ALA A 224 18.87 -2.53 -32.70
N ASP A 225 20.10 -2.51 -32.17
CA ASP A 225 21.15 -3.47 -32.57
C ASP A 225 21.46 -4.53 -31.49
N PRO A 226 20.92 -5.77 -31.62
CA PRO A 226 21.19 -6.88 -30.71
C PRO A 226 22.66 -7.27 -30.65
N SER A 227 23.39 -7.06 -31.75
CA SER A 227 24.81 -7.38 -31.81
C SER A 227 25.63 -6.39 -30.99
N THR A 228 25.25 -5.11 -30.97
CA THR A 228 25.88 -4.10 -30.09
C THR A 228 25.55 -4.36 -28.64
N MET A 229 24.30 -4.68 -28.31
CA MET A 229 23.95 -5.08 -26.94
C MET A 229 24.75 -6.32 -26.50
N ALA A 230 24.79 -7.38 -27.30
CA ALA A 230 25.58 -8.58 -27.00
C ALA A 230 27.07 -8.27 -26.80
N ARG A 231 27.65 -7.35 -27.59
CA ARG A 231 29.04 -6.88 -27.41
C ARG A 231 29.23 -6.08 -26.12
N LEU A 232 28.31 -5.18 -25.78
CA LEU A 232 28.33 -4.43 -24.51
C LEU A 232 28.25 -5.36 -23.29
N PHE A 233 27.57 -6.50 -23.46
CA PHE A 233 27.46 -7.57 -22.47
C PHE A 233 28.44 -8.73 -22.70
N ALA A 234 29.52 -8.58 -23.48
CA ALA A 234 30.55 -9.64 -23.61
C ALA A 234 31.63 -9.53 -22.53
N GLY A 235 32.07 -10.66 -21.94
CA GLY A 235 33.13 -10.72 -20.91
C GLY A 235 32.66 -10.96 -19.47
N THR A 236 33.57 -10.83 -18.50
CA THR A 236 33.32 -11.15 -17.08
C THR A 236 33.48 -9.95 -16.13
N ALA A 237 34.07 -8.84 -16.58
CA ALA A 237 34.26 -7.64 -15.76
C ALA A 237 32.93 -6.90 -15.48
N PRO A 238 32.81 -6.20 -14.32
CA PRO A 238 31.66 -5.35 -14.03
C PRO A 238 31.40 -4.32 -15.14
N LEU A 239 30.12 -4.01 -15.38
CA LEU A 239 29.69 -3.03 -16.37
C LEU A 239 29.83 -1.61 -15.80
N SER A 240 30.39 -0.68 -16.57
CA SER A 240 30.38 0.75 -16.23
C SER A 240 29.09 1.37 -16.75
N VAL A 241 28.12 1.60 -15.87
CA VAL A 241 26.77 2.03 -16.24
C VAL A 241 26.60 3.51 -15.95
N THR A 242 26.35 4.32 -16.98
CA THR A 242 25.99 5.74 -16.84
C THR A 242 24.47 5.89 -16.88
N TYR A 243 23.92 6.53 -15.86
CA TYR A 243 22.47 6.75 -15.74
C TYR A 243 22.11 8.23 -15.56
N LEU A 244 20.84 8.54 -15.84
CA LEU A 244 20.17 9.80 -15.55
C LEU A 244 19.03 9.55 -14.54
N ALA A 245 19.08 10.27 -13.41
CA ALA A 245 18.03 10.29 -12.41
C ALA A 245 17.60 11.75 -12.16
N GLY A 246 16.52 12.16 -12.83
CA GLY A 246 16.14 13.57 -12.91
C GLY A 246 17.21 14.37 -13.66
N THR A 247 17.86 15.32 -12.98
CA THR A 247 18.97 16.12 -13.56
C THR A 247 20.36 15.55 -13.24
N LYS A 248 20.45 14.51 -12.41
CA LYS A 248 21.74 13.95 -11.96
C LYS A 248 22.20 12.89 -12.96
N ARG A 249 23.38 13.09 -13.54
CA ARG A 249 24.10 12.10 -14.34
C ARG A 249 25.23 11.50 -13.50
N ALA A 250 25.31 10.17 -13.43
CA ALA A 250 26.36 9.48 -12.69
C ALA A 250 26.73 8.15 -13.37
N THR A 251 27.95 7.67 -13.10
CA THR A 251 28.45 6.39 -13.60
C THR A 251 28.81 5.50 -12.43
N VAL A 252 28.36 4.25 -12.46
CA VAL A 252 28.62 3.26 -11.40
C VAL A 252 29.01 1.92 -12.02
N ALA A 253 29.94 1.22 -11.38
CA ALA A 253 30.30 -0.15 -11.73
C ALA A 253 29.25 -1.11 -11.17
N VAL A 254 28.63 -1.90 -12.05
CA VAL A 254 27.55 -2.84 -11.71
C VAL A 254 28.00 -4.26 -12.05
N PRO A 255 27.96 -5.21 -11.09
CA PRO A 255 28.18 -6.61 -11.40
C PRO A 255 27.19 -7.09 -12.47
N ARG A 256 27.67 -7.87 -13.44
CA ARG A 256 26.81 -8.32 -14.57
C ARG A 256 25.57 -9.09 -14.12
N ALA A 257 25.69 -9.89 -13.06
CA ALA A 257 24.58 -10.63 -12.46
C ALA A 257 23.49 -9.70 -11.88
N ASP A 258 23.86 -8.47 -11.51
CA ASP A 258 22.96 -7.48 -10.93
C ASP A 258 22.34 -6.56 -12.00
N PHE A 259 22.85 -6.62 -13.25
CA PHE A 259 22.41 -5.74 -14.32
C PHE A 259 21.04 -6.15 -14.85
N GLN A 260 20.00 -5.43 -14.42
CA GLN A 260 18.63 -5.66 -14.85
C GLN A 260 18.01 -4.36 -15.36
N VAL A 261 17.59 -4.38 -16.63
CA VAL A 261 17.03 -3.24 -17.35
C VAL A 261 15.83 -3.67 -18.19
N GLU A 262 14.90 -2.74 -18.40
CA GLU A 262 13.77 -2.91 -19.31
C GLU A 262 13.60 -1.67 -20.17
N TRP A 263 13.14 -1.85 -21.40
CA TRP A 263 12.66 -0.73 -22.22
C TRP A 263 11.32 -0.26 -21.70
N LEU A 264 11.21 1.03 -21.36
CA LEU A 264 9.99 1.62 -20.82
C LEU A 264 9.64 2.89 -21.58
N VAL A 265 8.35 3.08 -21.84
CA VAL A 265 7.84 4.33 -22.42
C VAL A 265 7.58 5.41 -21.35
N GLY A 266 7.77 5.13 -20.07
CA GLY A 266 7.58 6.11 -19.00
C GLY A 266 6.10 6.46 -18.76
N TYR A 267 5.28 5.43 -18.54
CA TYR A 267 3.85 5.55 -18.31
C TYR A 267 3.52 5.09 -16.87
N LEU A 268 3.15 6.04 -16.01
CA LEU A 268 2.79 5.84 -14.61
C LEU A 268 1.26 5.75 -14.51
N GLY A 269 0.70 4.58 -14.78
CA GLY A 269 -0.75 4.45 -14.93
C GLY A 269 -1.28 3.03 -14.78
N SER A 270 -2.61 2.94 -14.65
CA SER A 270 -3.42 1.78 -14.24
C SER A 270 -3.09 0.42 -14.85
N ALA A 271 -2.30 0.38 -15.92
CA ALA A 271 -2.01 -0.80 -16.71
C ALA A 271 -1.56 -1.99 -15.83
N GLY A 272 -0.85 -1.73 -14.72
CA GLY A 272 -0.37 -2.72 -13.72
C GLY A 272 -1.42 -3.56 -13.02
N ASN A 273 -2.51 -2.89 -12.68
CA ASN A 273 -3.34 -3.30 -11.57
C ASN A 273 -4.77 -3.33 -12.11
N PRO A 274 -5.35 -4.53 -12.34
CA PRO A 274 -6.71 -4.70 -12.84
C PRO A 274 -7.72 -3.88 -12.03
N LEU A 275 -7.40 -3.65 -10.75
CA LEU A 275 -8.19 -2.88 -9.83
C LEU A 275 -8.08 -1.36 -10.03
N LEU A 276 -6.88 -0.82 -10.22
CA LEU A 276 -6.72 0.59 -10.62
C LEU A 276 -7.29 0.84 -12.02
N THR A 277 -7.29 -0.18 -12.87
CA THR A 277 -7.96 -0.13 -14.18
C THR A 277 -9.47 -0.23 -14.05
N SER A 278 -10.03 -1.00 -13.11
CA SER A 278 -11.48 -1.10 -12.91
C SER A 278 -12.07 0.06 -12.11
N LEU A 279 -11.30 0.60 -11.16
CA LEU A 279 -11.58 1.88 -10.50
C LEU A 279 -11.33 3.05 -11.45
N GLY A 280 -10.51 2.82 -12.48
CA GLY A 280 -10.14 3.76 -13.49
C GLY A 280 -11.13 3.85 -14.63
N GLY A 281 -11.55 5.05 -14.99
CA GLY A 281 -12.54 5.26 -16.03
C GLY A 281 -13.48 6.42 -15.71
N PRO A 282 -14.50 6.64 -16.56
CA PRO A 282 -15.49 7.67 -16.31
C PRO A 282 -16.28 7.36 -15.03
N PRO A 283 -16.83 8.39 -14.37
CA PRO A 283 -17.76 8.24 -13.25
C PRO A 283 -18.77 7.13 -13.50
N LEU A 284 -18.81 6.13 -12.61
CA LEU A 284 -19.80 5.07 -12.68
C LEU A 284 -21.09 5.49 -11.94
N PRO A 285 -22.27 5.02 -12.39
CA PRO A 285 -23.49 5.11 -11.58
C PRO A 285 -23.26 4.46 -10.20
N TRP A 286 -23.85 5.04 -9.16
CA TRP A 286 -23.59 4.67 -7.75
C TRP A 286 -23.68 3.15 -7.47
N TYR A 287 -24.61 2.44 -8.11
CA TYR A 287 -24.78 1.00 -7.93
C TYR A 287 -23.66 0.17 -8.56
N ARG A 288 -23.14 0.59 -9.72
CA ARG A 288 -21.94 -0.03 -10.34
C ARG A 288 -20.69 0.33 -9.56
N ALA A 289 -20.60 1.57 -9.09
CA ALA A 289 -19.50 2.02 -8.26
C ALA A 289 -19.40 1.20 -6.97
N LEU A 290 -20.53 0.95 -6.29
CA LEU A 290 -20.59 0.04 -5.14
C LEU A 290 -20.13 -1.38 -5.49
N ALA A 291 -20.64 -1.94 -6.59
CA ALA A 291 -20.24 -3.30 -7.01
C ALA A 291 -18.73 -3.40 -7.27
N VAL A 292 -18.15 -2.43 -8.00
CA VAL A 292 -16.70 -2.38 -8.29
C VAL A 292 -15.90 -2.16 -7.00
N GLY A 293 -16.32 -1.22 -6.15
CA GLY A 293 -15.61 -0.89 -4.93
C GLY A 293 -15.56 -2.03 -3.92
N PHE A 294 -16.65 -2.80 -3.78
CA PHE A 294 -16.64 -4.00 -2.92
C PHE A 294 -15.99 -5.22 -3.58
N TYR A 295 -16.01 -5.33 -4.91
CA TYR A 295 -15.24 -6.34 -5.64
C TYR A 295 -13.71 -6.12 -5.50
N ALA A 296 -13.29 -4.87 -5.27
CA ALA A 296 -11.90 -4.52 -5.01
C ALA A 296 -11.33 -5.18 -3.75
N VAL A 297 -12.15 -5.30 -2.70
CA VAL A 297 -11.69 -5.77 -1.39
C VAL A 297 -11.12 -7.19 -1.45
N PRO A 298 -11.86 -8.23 -1.90
CA PRO A 298 -11.32 -9.58 -2.00
C PRO A 298 -10.17 -9.69 -3.00
N THR A 299 -10.19 -8.89 -4.07
CA THR A 299 -9.09 -8.85 -5.06
C THR A 299 -7.78 -8.38 -4.41
N GLN A 300 -7.82 -7.31 -3.60
CA GLN A 300 -6.62 -6.85 -2.88
C GLN A 300 -6.20 -7.77 -1.75
N ILE A 301 -7.14 -8.40 -1.05
CA ILE A 301 -6.78 -9.43 -0.08
C ILE A 301 -6.00 -10.55 -0.78
N GLY A 302 -6.48 -11.04 -1.93
CA GLY A 302 -5.79 -12.05 -2.74
C GLY A 302 -4.41 -11.58 -3.19
N ALA A 303 -4.30 -10.35 -3.71
CA ALA A 303 -3.02 -9.77 -4.12
C ALA A 303 -2.03 -9.65 -2.95
N THR A 304 -2.49 -9.24 -1.76
CA THR A 304 -1.67 -9.18 -0.55
C THR A 304 -1.14 -10.57 -0.18
N PHE A 305 -1.96 -11.62 -0.23
CA PHE A 305 -1.49 -12.98 0.04
C PHE A 305 -0.52 -13.50 -1.02
N VAL A 306 -0.75 -13.22 -2.30
CA VAL A 306 0.21 -13.56 -3.37
C VAL A 306 1.54 -12.86 -3.12
N ASN A 307 1.54 -11.57 -2.78
CA ASN A 307 2.75 -10.83 -2.45
C ASN A 307 3.47 -11.44 -1.24
N LEU A 308 2.76 -11.72 -0.15
CA LEU A 308 3.34 -12.39 1.03
C LEU A 308 3.93 -13.76 0.69
N TRP A 309 3.25 -14.56 -0.15
CA TRP A 309 3.74 -15.85 -0.60
C TRP A 309 5.02 -15.74 -1.43
N THR A 310 5.08 -14.74 -2.32
CA THR A 310 6.28 -14.50 -3.14
C THR A 310 7.48 -14.05 -2.32
N LEU A 311 7.29 -13.42 -1.14
CA LEU A 311 8.41 -13.06 -0.24
C LEU A 311 9.11 -14.28 0.35
N ILE A 312 8.39 -15.37 0.61
CA ILE A 312 8.92 -16.58 1.24
C ILE A 312 9.23 -17.71 0.24
N SER A 313 8.83 -17.55 -1.01
CA SER A 313 9.06 -18.55 -2.06
C SER A 313 10.54 -18.60 -2.49
N PRO A 314 11.08 -19.77 -2.88
CA PRO A 314 12.45 -19.88 -3.40
C PRO A 314 12.71 -19.02 -4.65
N HIS A 315 11.66 -18.67 -5.39
CA HIS A 315 11.69 -17.71 -6.50
C HIS A 315 11.28 -16.33 -5.99
N HIS A 316 11.89 -15.89 -4.89
CA HIS A 316 11.57 -14.58 -4.33
C HIS A 316 11.87 -13.53 -5.40
N ASN A 317 10.92 -12.63 -5.62
CA ASN A 317 11.21 -11.47 -6.45
C ASN A 317 12.11 -10.55 -5.61
N PRO A 318 13.40 -10.35 -5.96
CA PRO A 318 14.28 -9.46 -5.21
C PRO A 318 13.76 -8.01 -5.18
N ASN A 319 12.78 -7.70 -6.03
CA ASN A 319 12.16 -6.40 -6.16
C ASN A 319 10.95 -6.18 -5.25
N LEU A 320 10.42 -7.23 -4.61
CA LEU A 320 9.30 -7.09 -3.68
C LEU A 320 9.84 -6.73 -2.29
N ARG A 321 9.65 -5.45 -1.91
CA ARG A 321 10.12 -4.92 -0.63
C ARG A 321 8.96 -4.66 0.31
N LEU A 322 9.19 -4.90 1.60
CA LEU A 322 8.29 -4.49 2.66
C LEU A 322 8.46 -2.98 2.87
N THR A 323 7.46 -2.19 2.52
CA THR A 323 7.43 -0.75 2.79
C THR A 323 7.19 -0.51 4.27
N GLY A 324 8.10 0.19 4.94
CA GLY A 324 7.92 0.57 6.34
C GLY A 324 7.13 1.86 6.52
N PRO A 325 7.07 2.36 7.76
CA PRO A 325 6.34 3.58 8.13
C PRO A 325 6.84 4.83 7.40
N VAL A 326 8.16 4.93 7.21
CA VAL A 326 8.77 6.08 6.53
C VAL A 326 8.49 6.01 5.03
N GLY A 327 8.53 4.81 4.45
CA GLY A 327 8.09 4.56 3.09
C GLY A 327 6.61 4.93 2.89
N ILE A 328 5.72 4.53 3.80
CA ILE A 328 4.29 4.92 3.75
C ILE A 328 4.13 6.44 3.83
N ALA A 329 4.88 7.13 4.70
CA ALA A 329 4.84 8.59 4.79
C ALA A 329 5.32 9.25 3.48
N TYR A 330 6.36 8.70 2.86
CA TYR A 330 6.86 9.13 1.55
C TYR A 330 5.82 8.93 0.45
N GLU A 331 5.22 7.74 0.34
CA GLU A 331 4.15 7.43 -0.62
C GLU A 331 2.93 8.34 -0.41
N THR A 332 2.58 8.61 0.85
CA THR A 332 1.48 9.54 1.18
C THR A 332 1.81 10.95 0.71
N SER A 333 3.07 11.40 0.87
CA SER A 333 3.51 12.72 0.40
C SER A 333 3.37 12.86 -1.11
N ILE A 334 3.74 11.82 -1.86
CA ILE A 334 3.58 11.78 -3.31
C ILE A 334 2.09 11.77 -3.66
N ALA A 335 1.31 10.90 -3.02
CA ALA A 335 -0.12 10.76 -3.28
C ALA A 335 -0.89 12.08 -3.09
N THR A 336 -0.58 12.83 -2.03
CA THR A 336 -1.20 14.16 -1.78
C THR A 336 -0.88 15.21 -2.84
N GLN A 337 0.25 15.05 -3.56
CA GLN A 337 0.67 15.98 -4.61
C GLN A 337 0.16 15.56 -6.00
N ILE A 338 -0.15 14.28 -6.22
CA ILE A 338 -0.63 13.78 -7.52
C ILE A 338 -2.12 14.08 -7.70
N SER A 339 -2.98 13.50 -6.86
CA SER A 339 -4.44 13.70 -6.94
C SER A 339 -5.17 13.15 -5.72
N ALA A 340 -6.37 13.68 -5.46
CA ALA A 340 -7.24 13.16 -4.41
C ALA A 340 -7.57 11.66 -4.57
N SER A 341 -7.78 11.19 -5.81
CA SER A 341 -8.03 9.78 -6.11
C SER A 341 -6.86 8.85 -5.76
N VAL A 342 -5.61 9.30 -5.96
CA VAL A 342 -4.42 8.51 -5.58
C VAL A 342 -4.28 8.46 -4.06
N TYR A 343 -4.49 9.59 -3.38
CA TYR A 343 -4.51 9.63 -1.91
C TYR A 343 -5.61 8.75 -1.30
N LEU A 344 -6.84 8.82 -1.83
CA LEU A 344 -7.95 7.96 -1.41
C LEU A 344 -7.67 6.48 -1.69
N THR A 345 -7.02 6.16 -2.82
CA THR A 345 -6.59 4.78 -3.12
C THR A 345 -5.61 4.28 -2.06
N LEU A 346 -4.60 5.09 -1.71
CA LEU A 346 -3.64 4.74 -0.67
C LEU A 346 -4.32 4.54 0.69
N MET A 347 -5.24 5.43 1.05
CA MET A 347 -6.04 5.31 2.28
C MET A 347 -6.90 4.04 2.30
N ALA A 348 -7.54 3.69 1.17
CA ALA A 348 -8.31 2.45 1.05
C ALA A 348 -7.43 1.21 1.20
N LEU A 349 -6.23 1.22 0.60
CA LEU A 349 -5.26 0.13 0.73
C LEU A 349 -4.73 -0.01 2.16
N ILE A 350 -4.42 1.10 2.83
CA ILE A 350 -3.98 1.09 4.23
C ILE A 350 -5.10 0.60 5.13
N SER A 351 -6.33 1.08 4.93
CA SER A 351 -7.51 0.60 5.68
C SER A 351 -7.73 -0.90 5.47
N LEU A 352 -7.70 -1.36 4.22
CA LEU A 352 -7.84 -2.78 3.88
C LEU A 352 -6.77 -3.64 4.55
N ASN A 353 -5.50 -3.25 4.45
CA ASN A 353 -4.41 -4.01 5.04
C ASN A 353 -4.48 -3.99 6.57
N LEU A 354 -4.77 -2.85 7.19
CA LEU A 354 -4.99 -2.78 8.64
C LEU A 354 -6.12 -3.71 9.08
N GLY A 355 -7.24 -3.70 8.35
CA GLY A 355 -8.37 -4.61 8.59
C GLY A 355 -7.99 -6.08 8.43
N LEU A 356 -7.30 -6.42 7.35
CA LEU A 356 -6.85 -7.79 7.07
C LEU A 356 -5.89 -8.31 8.14
N PHE A 357 -4.82 -7.57 8.46
CA PHE A 357 -3.83 -8.00 9.44
C PHE A 357 -4.42 -8.07 10.86
N ASN A 358 -5.36 -7.19 11.21
CA ASN A 358 -6.06 -7.26 12.50
C ASN A 358 -7.03 -8.45 12.59
N LEU A 359 -7.39 -9.11 11.50
CA LEU A 359 -8.19 -10.34 11.52
C LEU A 359 -7.34 -11.62 11.53
N LEU A 360 -6.06 -11.54 11.17
CA LEU A 360 -5.15 -12.66 11.21
C LEU A 360 -4.78 -13.03 12.67
N PRO A 361 -4.47 -14.31 12.95
CA PRO A 361 -4.12 -14.79 14.29
C PRO A 361 -2.71 -14.37 14.71
N ILE A 362 -2.41 -13.08 14.61
CA ILE A 362 -1.14 -12.48 14.97
C ILE A 362 -1.25 -12.00 16.42
N PRO A 363 -0.36 -12.45 17.33
CA PRO A 363 -0.29 -11.92 18.69
C PRO A 363 -0.17 -10.39 18.71
N PHE A 364 -0.61 -9.77 19.81
CA PHE A 364 -0.84 -8.32 19.96
C PHE A 364 -2.06 -7.75 19.22
N LEU A 365 -2.42 -8.25 18.04
CA LEU A 365 -3.58 -7.76 17.27
C LEU A 365 -4.91 -8.41 17.71
N ASP A 366 -6.03 -7.85 17.25
CA ASP A 366 -7.38 -8.33 17.58
C ASP A 366 -7.61 -9.78 17.18
N GLY A 367 -7.12 -10.18 16.01
CA GLY A 367 -7.21 -11.53 15.48
C GLY A 367 -6.43 -12.55 16.31
N GLY A 368 -5.37 -12.13 17.01
CA GLY A 368 -4.70 -12.95 18.02
C GLY A 368 -5.61 -13.28 19.21
N ARG A 369 -6.33 -12.28 19.75
CA ARG A 369 -7.33 -12.49 20.80
C ARG A 369 -8.51 -13.32 20.30
N LEU A 370 -8.92 -13.07 19.05
CA LEU A 370 -9.97 -13.86 18.40
C LEU A 370 -9.58 -15.33 18.31
N ALA A 371 -8.31 -15.63 17.97
CA ALA A 371 -7.79 -16.99 17.96
C ALA A 371 -7.85 -17.66 19.35
N PHE A 372 -7.55 -16.92 20.42
CA PHE A 372 -7.75 -17.42 21.79
C PHE A 372 -9.22 -17.70 22.10
N VAL A 373 -10.16 -16.83 21.72
CA VAL A 373 -11.60 -17.07 21.91
C VAL A 373 -12.07 -18.30 21.12
N VAL A 374 -11.56 -18.52 19.91
CA VAL A 374 -11.83 -19.73 19.12
C VAL A 374 -11.24 -20.97 19.80
N LEU A 375 -10.01 -20.87 20.32
CA LEU A 375 -9.37 -21.96 21.07
C LEU A 375 -10.15 -22.31 22.34
N GLU A 376 -10.66 -21.31 23.07
CA GLU A 376 -11.52 -21.51 24.24
C GLU A 376 -12.83 -22.21 23.88
N TRP A 377 -13.42 -21.83 22.74
CA TRP A 377 -14.64 -22.46 22.24
C TRP A 377 -14.42 -23.95 21.92
N ILE A 378 -13.29 -24.29 21.29
CA ILE A 378 -12.90 -25.68 21.01
C ILE A 378 -12.60 -26.44 22.31
N ARG A 379 -11.80 -25.86 23.21
CA ARG A 379 -11.35 -26.53 24.46
C ARG A 379 -12.40 -26.55 25.57
N ARG A 380 -13.50 -25.80 25.41
CA ARG A 380 -14.56 -25.58 26.42
C ARG A 380 -14.03 -25.11 27.78
N ARG A 381 -12.79 -24.62 27.84
CA ARG A 381 -12.12 -24.11 29.04
C ARG A 381 -11.41 -22.81 28.69
N ARG A 382 -11.41 -21.86 29.62
CA ARG A 382 -10.75 -20.57 29.45
C ARG A 382 -9.24 -20.72 29.41
N VAL A 383 -8.60 -19.89 28.60
CA VAL A 383 -7.14 -19.79 28.58
C VAL A 383 -6.73 -18.92 29.78
N ASN A 384 -5.57 -19.22 30.36
CA ASN A 384 -5.05 -18.44 31.47
C ASN A 384 -4.76 -17.00 30.99
N PRO A 385 -5.36 -15.95 31.59
CA PRO A 385 -5.15 -14.56 31.18
C PRO A 385 -3.67 -14.12 31.19
N ARG A 386 -2.86 -14.69 32.09
CA ARG A 386 -1.42 -14.42 32.15
C ARG A 386 -0.67 -14.96 30.94
N LEU A 387 -1.07 -16.14 30.46
CA LEU A 387 -0.48 -16.74 29.26
C LEU A 387 -0.87 -15.94 28.01
N GLU A 388 -2.14 -15.57 27.90
CA GLU A 388 -2.61 -14.68 26.82
C GLU A 388 -1.82 -13.37 26.84
N ALA A 389 -1.75 -12.68 27.99
CA ALA A 389 -0.98 -11.45 28.13
C ALA A 389 0.50 -11.61 27.75
N ALA A 390 1.14 -12.71 28.15
CA ALA A 390 2.53 -13.00 27.79
C ALA A 390 2.70 -13.21 26.28
N VAL A 391 1.83 -13.97 25.63
CA VAL A 391 1.85 -14.18 24.17
C VAL A 391 1.66 -12.87 23.43
N HIS A 392 0.71 -12.03 23.85
CA HIS A 392 0.51 -10.70 23.26
C HIS A 392 1.71 -9.77 23.49
N ALA A 393 2.37 -9.83 24.65
CA ALA A 393 3.56 -9.03 24.93
C ALA A 393 4.76 -9.44 24.06
N VAL A 394 5.00 -10.75 23.90
CA VAL A 394 6.03 -11.27 22.98
C VAL A 394 5.73 -10.86 21.53
N GLY A 395 4.45 -10.97 21.12
CA GLY A 395 3.98 -10.49 19.83
C GLY A 395 4.31 -9.03 19.57
N LEU A 396 3.99 -8.16 20.53
CA LEU A 396 4.28 -6.73 20.45
C LEU A 396 5.78 -6.48 20.31
N ALA A 397 6.62 -7.16 21.10
CA ALA A 397 8.07 -7.02 21.02
C ALA A 397 8.61 -7.40 19.63
N LEU A 398 8.11 -8.49 19.03
CA LEU A 398 8.49 -8.92 17.69
C LEU A 398 8.04 -7.92 16.61
N ILE A 399 6.82 -7.39 16.71
CA ILE A 399 6.31 -6.36 15.77
C ILE A 399 7.12 -5.08 15.88
N VAL A 400 7.47 -4.63 17.10
CA VAL A 400 8.31 -3.45 17.30
C VAL A 400 9.71 -3.67 16.74
N MET A 401 10.30 -4.85 16.93
CA MET A 401 11.60 -5.20 16.34
C MET A 401 11.54 -5.17 14.81
N LEU A 402 10.50 -5.76 14.21
CA LEU A 402 10.27 -5.72 12.77
C LEU A 402 10.07 -4.28 12.27
N PHE A 403 9.27 -3.48 12.96
CA PHE A 403 9.03 -2.07 12.66
C PHE A 403 10.34 -1.28 12.60
N ILE A 404 11.21 -1.46 13.61
CA ILE A 404 12.53 -0.83 13.66
C ILE A 404 13.38 -1.29 12.47
N TYR A 405 13.45 -2.60 12.22
CA TYR A 405 14.22 -3.17 11.11
C TYR A 405 13.80 -2.60 9.75
N VAL A 406 12.50 -2.60 9.44
CA VAL A 406 11.98 -2.08 8.16
C VAL A 406 12.18 -0.56 8.07
N THR A 407 12.03 0.17 9.17
CA THR A 407 12.28 1.63 9.21
C THR A 407 13.73 1.97 8.90
N PHE A 408 14.70 1.22 9.41
CA PHE A 408 16.11 1.38 9.03
C PHE A 408 16.31 1.10 7.52
N GLY A 409 15.64 0.08 6.99
CA GLY A 409 15.61 -0.20 5.55
C GLY A 409 15.09 0.99 4.73
N ASP A 410 13.98 1.60 5.13
CA ASP A 410 13.42 2.78 4.47
C ASP A 410 14.39 3.98 4.49
N VAL A 411 14.94 4.31 5.66
CA VAL A 411 15.82 5.48 5.83
C VAL A 411 17.09 5.33 5.02
N THR A 412 17.72 4.15 5.05
CA THR A 412 18.94 3.88 4.26
C THR A 412 18.68 3.96 2.76
N HIS A 413 17.45 3.68 2.31
CA HIS A 413 17.05 3.81 0.92
C HIS A 413 16.79 5.26 0.52
N LEU A 414 16.04 6.02 1.35
CA LEU A 414 15.67 7.40 1.05
C LEU A 414 16.83 8.39 1.13
N THR A 415 17.91 8.02 1.83
CA THR A 415 19.11 8.86 2.01
C THR A 415 20.22 8.56 0.99
N ARG A 416 20.09 7.51 0.18
CA ARG A 416 21.01 7.19 -0.94
C ARG A 416 20.51 7.82 -2.24
#